data_AF-A0A961L2M8-F1
#
_entry.id   AF-A0A961L2M8-F1
#
_cell.length_a   1.000
_cell.length_b   1.000
_cell.length_c   1.000
_cell.angle_alpha   90.00
_cell.angle_beta   90.00
_cell.angle_gamma   90.00
#
_symmetry.space_group_name_H-M   'P 1'
#
loop_
_entity.id
_entity.type
_entity.pdbx_description
1 polymer ?
#
loop_
_entity_poly.entity_id
_entity_poly.type
_entity_poly.pdbx_seq_one_letter_code
_entity_poly.pdbx_strand_id
1 'polypeptide(L)' 'MAETELDDITEDEVREALTEFDPLWDELFRAELARVAHLLVERVDVRMNGVEVRLRPNRRAGLLREVAGSRRAAA' A
#
# COMPACT_ATOMS: atom_id res chain seq x y z
N MET A 1 0.51 26.27 -11.73
CA MET A 1 1.71 25.42 -11.59
C MET A 1 1.59 24.79 -10.23
N ALA A 2 1.16 23.54 -10.18
CA ALA A 2 1.00 22.78 -8.94
C ALA A 2 2.34 22.10 -8.68
N GLU A 3 3.30 22.88 -8.19
CA GLU A 3 4.56 22.37 -7.67
C GLU A 3 4.24 21.69 -6.33
N THR A 4 4.78 20.50 -6.15
CA THR A 4 4.43 19.50 -5.16
C THR A 4 4.82 19.88 -3.73
N GLU A 5 3.85 19.91 -2.78
CA GLU A 5 4.08 19.89 -1.32
C GLU A 5 4.68 18.55 -0.84
N LEU A 6 5.65 17.99 -1.56
CA LEU A 6 6.33 16.75 -1.20
C LEU A 6 7.85 16.95 -1.01
N ASP A 7 8.36 18.15 -1.24
CA ASP A 7 9.80 18.44 -1.25
C ASP A 7 10.41 18.60 0.16
N ASP A 8 9.60 18.68 1.22
CA ASP A 8 10.05 18.90 2.59
C ASP A 8 9.62 17.79 3.58
N ILE A 9 9.23 16.61 3.12
CA ILE A 9 8.92 15.49 4.04
C ILE A 9 10.22 14.77 4.42
N THR A 10 10.59 14.86 5.69
CA THR A 10 11.74 14.17 6.25
C THR A 10 11.48 12.66 6.42
N GLU A 11 12.54 11.86 6.48
CA GLU A 11 12.40 10.40 6.72
C GLU A 11 11.68 10.12 8.04
N ASP A 12 11.95 10.91 9.09
CA ASP A 12 11.32 10.74 10.40
C ASP A 12 9.82 11.04 10.35
N GLU A 13 9.39 12.06 9.62
CA GLU A 13 7.95 12.35 9.43
C GLU A 13 7.25 11.23 8.66
N VAL A 14 7.90 10.63 7.64
CA VAL A 14 7.36 9.46 6.96
C VAL A 14 7.26 8.27 7.92
N ARG A 15 8.28 8.04 8.73
CA ARG A 15 8.33 6.93 9.68
C ARG A 15 7.26 7.07 10.76
N GLU A 16 7.06 8.26 11.30
CA GLU A 16 6.03 8.57 12.28
C GLU A 16 4.64 8.34 11.68
N ALA A 17 4.35 8.91 10.51
CA ALA A 17 3.08 8.72 9.82
C ALA A 17 2.79 7.24 9.49
N LEU A 18 3.81 6.44 9.13
CA LEU A 18 3.65 5.00 8.92
C LEU A 18 3.40 4.25 10.23
N THR A 19 3.96 4.70 11.34
CA THR A 19 3.74 4.11 12.68
C THR A 19 2.31 4.38 13.15
N GLU A 20 1.79 5.59 12.92
CA GLU A 20 0.41 5.96 13.22
C GLU A 20 -0.62 5.26 12.32
N PHE A 21 -0.21 4.75 11.17
CA PHE A 21 -1.05 3.97 10.28
C PHE A 21 -1.21 2.51 10.72
N ASP A 22 -0.26 1.98 11.52
CA ASP A 22 -0.30 0.58 11.99
C ASP A 22 -1.60 0.22 12.73
N PRO A 23 -2.14 1.05 13.65
CA PRO A 23 -3.44 0.80 14.27
C PRO A 23 -4.61 0.82 13.29
N LEU A 24 -4.58 1.68 12.27
CA LEU A 24 -5.63 1.77 11.25
C LEU A 24 -5.66 0.55 10.34
N TRP A 25 -4.52 -0.13 10.18
CA TRP A 25 -4.42 -1.35 9.39
C TRP A 25 -5.34 -2.46 9.90
N ASP A 26 -5.49 -2.59 11.22
CA ASP A 26 -6.36 -3.58 11.86
C ASP A 26 -7.85 -3.23 11.73
N GLU A 27 -8.18 -1.96 11.50
CA GLU A 27 -9.55 -1.46 11.30
C GLU A 27 -10.02 -1.57 9.84
N LEU A 28 -9.12 -1.85 8.89
CA LEU A 28 -9.46 -1.98 7.48
C LEU A 28 -10.43 -3.15 7.24
N PHE A 29 -11.40 -2.92 6.34
CA PHE A 29 -12.29 -3.99 5.92
C PHE A 29 -11.50 -5.10 5.21
N ARG A 30 -11.97 -6.36 5.31
CA ARG A 30 -11.27 -7.50 4.70
C ARG A 30 -11.03 -7.35 3.19
N ALA A 31 -11.94 -6.67 2.49
CA ALA A 31 -11.78 -6.35 1.08
C ALA A 31 -10.63 -5.38 0.82
N GLU A 32 -10.41 -4.41 1.71
CA GLU A 32 -9.34 -3.41 1.58
C GLU A 32 -7.97 -4.02 1.90
N LEU A 33 -7.87 -4.86 2.93
CA LEU A 33 -6.66 -5.64 3.21
C LEU A 33 -6.27 -6.52 2.01
N ALA A 34 -7.24 -7.20 1.40
CA ALA A 34 -7.00 -8.03 0.22
C ALA A 34 -6.53 -7.20 -0.99
N ARG A 35 -7.08 -5.99 -1.17
CA ARG A 35 -6.66 -5.06 -2.22
C ARG A 35 -5.22 -4.62 -2.03
N VAL A 36 -4.84 -4.20 -0.81
CA VAL A 36 -3.45 -3.79 -0.56
C VAL A 36 -2.49 -4.96 -0.74
N ALA A 37 -2.86 -6.17 -0.30
CA ALA A 37 -2.06 -7.36 -0.57
C ALA A 37 -1.88 -7.63 -2.08
N HIS A 38 -2.95 -7.54 -2.89
CA HIS A 38 -2.86 -7.72 -4.35
C HIS A 38 -1.95 -6.71 -5.04
N LEU A 39 -1.95 -5.49 -4.52
CA LEU A 39 -1.16 -4.38 -5.00
C LEU A 39 0.33 -4.51 -4.69
N LEU A 40 0.66 -5.09 -3.53
CA LEU A 40 2.03 -5.26 -3.08
C LEU A 40 2.65 -6.59 -3.54
N VAL A 41 1.85 -7.64 -3.66
CA VAL A 41 2.32 -8.99 -3.95
C VAL A 41 2.36 -9.23 -5.46
N GLU A 42 3.52 -9.68 -5.93
CA GLU A 42 3.72 -10.15 -7.30
C GLU A 42 3.30 -11.61 -7.44
N ARG A 43 3.74 -12.44 -6.50
CA ARG A 43 3.50 -13.89 -6.53
C ARG A 43 3.57 -14.48 -5.13
N VAL A 44 2.76 -15.50 -4.88
CA VAL A 44 2.82 -16.35 -3.69
C VAL A 44 3.07 -17.79 -4.14
N ASP A 45 4.14 -18.40 -3.65
CA ASP A 45 4.48 -19.80 -3.85
C ASP A 45 4.27 -20.57 -2.54
N VAL A 46 3.26 -21.44 -2.51
CA VAL A 46 2.94 -22.27 -1.34
C VAL A 46 3.56 -23.65 -1.53
N ARG A 47 4.37 -24.09 -0.56
CA ARG A 47 5.02 -25.41 -0.52
C ARG A 47 4.65 -26.13 0.78
N MET A 48 4.85 -27.44 0.83
CA MET A 48 4.52 -28.23 2.02
C MET A 48 5.25 -27.78 3.30
N ASN A 49 6.39 -27.10 3.16
CA ASN A 49 7.22 -26.63 4.25
C ASN A 49 7.25 -25.10 4.42
N GLY A 50 6.41 -24.34 3.69
CA GLY A 50 6.36 -22.89 3.86
C GLY A 50 5.71 -22.14 2.72
N VAL A 51 5.71 -20.81 2.86
CA VAL A 51 5.19 -19.86 1.87
C VAL A 51 6.30 -18.90 1.50
N GLU A 52 6.55 -18.75 0.20
CA GLU A 52 7.45 -17.75 -0.37
C GLU A 52 6.60 -16.65 -1.02
N VAL A 53 6.78 -15.40 -0.58
CA VAL A 53 6.05 -14.25 -1.11
C VAL A 53 7.02 -13.33 -1.85
N ARG A 54 6.77 -13.13 -3.15
CA ARG A 54 7.48 -12.14 -3.96
C ARG A 54 6.69 -10.85 -3.98
N LEU A 55 7.30 -9.76 -3.54
CA LEU A 55 6.73 -8.42 -3.60
C LEU A 55 7.05 -7.75 -4.94
N ARG A 56 6.12 -6.94 -5.44
CA ARG A 56 6.31 -6.17 -6.67
C ARG A 56 7.36 -5.08 -6.41
N PRO A 57 8.41 -4.96 -7.23
CA PRO A 57 9.39 -3.89 -7.08
C PRO A 57 8.76 -2.52 -7.39
N ASN A 58 8.79 -1.62 -6.40
CA ASN A 58 8.67 -0.16 -6.51
C ASN A 58 7.62 0.41 -7.50
N ARG A 59 6.33 0.09 -7.33
CA ARG A 59 5.23 0.70 -8.11
C ARG A 59 4.48 1.80 -7.34
N ARG A 60 5.17 2.89 -6.94
CA ARG A 60 4.51 4.05 -6.29
C ARG A 60 3.43 4.70 -7.18
N ALA A 61 3.69 4.84 -8.49
CA ALA A 61 2.76 5.48 -9.43
C ALA A 61 1.54 4.61 -9.81
N GLY A 62 1.70 3.28 -9.84
CA GLY A 62 0.60 2.36 -10.14
C GLY A 62 -0.39 2.22 -8.99
N LEU A 63 0.14 2.15 -7.76
CA LEU A 63 -0.63 2.05 -6.53
C LEU A 63 -1.56 3.26 -6.34
N LEU A 64 -1.04 4.48 -6.48
CA LEU A 64 -1.81 5.72 -6.36
C LEU A 64 -2.99 5.77 -7.34
N ARG A 65 -2.79 5.33 -8.59
CA ARG A 65 -3.83 5.32 -9.61
C ARG A 65 -4.93 4.31 -9.32
N GLU A 66 -4.56 3.14 -8.81
CA GLU A 66 -5.51 2.09 -8.43
C GLU A 66 -6.30 2.47 -7.17
N VAL A 67 -5.66 3.04 -6.15
CA VAL A 67 -6.35 3.55 -4.95
C VAL A 67 -7.33 4.69 -5.31
N ALA A 68 -6.92 5.61 -6.19
CA ALA A 68 -7.80 6.68 -6.68
C ALA A 68 -8.95 6.15 -7.56
N GLY A 69 -8.74 5.06 -8.28
CA GLY A 69 -9.79 4.36 -9.03
C GLY A 69 -10.83 3.70 -8.12
N SER A 70 -10.39 3.11 -7.00
CA SER A 70 -11.30 2.48 -6.02
C SER A 70 -12.26 3.47 -5.38
N ARG A 71 -11.76 4.64 -4.99
CA ARG A 71 -12.57 5.68 -4.33
C ARG A 71 -13.68 6.24 -5.24
N ARG A 72 -13.53 6.15 -6.56
CA ARG A 72 -14.56 6.58 -7.53
C ARG A 72 -15.61 5.51 -7.84
N ALA A 73 -15.35 4.25 -7.53
CA ALA A 73 -16.32 3.16 -7.70
C ALA A 73 -17.25 3.00 -6.48
N ALA A 74 -16.91 3.65 -5.36
CA ALA A 74 -17.67 3.65 -4.11
C ALA A 74 -18.45 4.97 -3.87
N ALA A 75 -18.52 5.86 -4.87
CA ALA A 75 -19.27 7.12 -4.86
C ALA A 75 -20.32 7.10 -6.00
#